data_AF-A0A3M1FZH8-F1
#
_entry.id   AF-A0A3M1FZH8-F1
#
_cell.length_a   1.000
_cell.length_b   1.000
_cell.length_c   1.000
_cell.angle_alpha   90.00
_cell.angle_beta   90.00
_cell.angle_gamma   90.00
#
_symmetry.space_group_name_H-M   'P 1'
#
loop_
_entity.id
_entity.type
_entity.pdbx_description
1 polymer ?
#
loop_
_entity_poly.entity_id
_entity_poly.type
_entity_poly.pdbx_seq_one_letter_code
_entity_poly.pdbx_strand_id
1 'polypeptide(L)'
;FDRREDDALGVAIAIANAGGVYQALEPLAKTREINVEATYRTPVTNWLALQGDVQYIVNPGLAADVGNALLFGLRVEVSHGWAWR
;
A
#
# COMPACT_ATOMS: atom_id res chain seq x y z
N PHE A 1 -22.71 -1.11 -9.63
CA PHE A 1 -22.50 -1.49 -11.05
C PHE A 1 -22.89 -2.95 -11.18
N ASP A 2 -23.92 -3.28 -11.95
CA ASP A 2 -24.62 -4.60 -11.97
C ASP A 2 -23.79 -5.82 -12.41
N ARG A 3 -22.46 -5.71 -12.57
CA ARG A 3 -21.55 -6.83 -12.93
C ARG A 3 -20.24 -6.88 -12.13
N ARG A 4 -20.14 -6.11 -11.05
CA ARG A 4 -18.90 -5.86 -10.29
C ARG A 4 -19.16 -5.95 -8.78
N GLU A 5 -20.07 -6.84 -8.41
CA GLU A 5 -20.58 -6.96 -7.03
C GLU A 5 -19.54 -7.50 -6.05
N ASP A 6 -18.58 -8.29 -6.54
CA ASP A 6 -17.48 -8.83 -5.74
C ASP A 6 -16.22 -7.93 -5.72
N ASP A 7 -16.28 -6.77 -6.37
CA ASP A 7 -15.17 -5.82 -6.33
C ASP A 7 -15.13 -5.07 -5.00
N ALA A 8 -13.92 -4.77 -4.53
CA ALA A 8 -13.71 -4.03 -3.31
C ALA A 8 -12.85 -2.79 -3.55
N LEU A 9 -13.29 -1.66 -2.99
CA LEU A 9 -12.52 -0.42 -2.91
C LEU A 9 -11.97 -0.27 -1.49
N GLY A 10 -10.71 0.14 -1.38
CA GLY A 10 -10.05 0.41 -0.10
C GLY A 10 -9.38 1.78 -0.09
N VAL A 11 -9.38 2.44 1.07
CA VAL A 11 -8.58 3.64 1.34
C VAL A 11 -7.94 3.47 2.71
N ALA A 12 -6.66 3.80 2.82
CA ALA A 12 -5.92 3.71 4.08
C ALA A 12 -4.99 4.91 4.27
N ILE A 13 -4.70 5.22 5.54
CA ILE A 13 -3.69 6.20 5.94
C ILE A 13 -2.80 5.54 7.00
N ALA A 14 -1.50 5.52 6.75
CA ALA A 14 -0.49 5.08 7.71
C ALA A 14 0.41 6.25 8.10
N ILE A 15 0.76 6.33 9.39
CA ILE A 15 1.65 7.35 9.94
C ILE A 15 2.75 6.65 10.73
N ALA A 16 4.00 6.80 10.28
CA ALA A 16 5.18 6.31 10.98
C ALA A 16 5.96 7.49 11.55
N ASN A 17 6.20 7.49 12.87
CA ASN A 17 6.96 8.53 13.53
C ASN A 17 8.38 8.04 13.85
N ALA A 18 9.35 8.92 13.63
CA ALA A 18 10.75 8.69 14.00
C ALA A 18 10.91 8.71 15.52
N GLY A 19 11.55 7.66 16.08
CA GLY A 19 11.89 7.63 17.50
C GLY A 19 12.98 8.65 17.85
N GLY A 20 13.00 9.13 19.11
CA GLY A 20 13.95 10.17 19.54
C GLY A 20 15.44 9.78 19.38
N VAL A 21 15.78 8.51 19.63
CA VAL A 21 17.16 8.00 19.42
C VAL A 21 17.56 8.08 17.95
N TYR A 22 16.65 7.70 17.05
CA TYR A 22 16.90 7.79 15.61
C TYR A 22 17.08 9.25 15.17
N GLN A 23 16.23 10.16 15.64
CA GLN A 23 16.36 11.60 15.33
C GLN A 23 17.67 12.21 15.87
N ALA A 24 18.19 11.71 16.99
CA ALA A 24 19.47 12.18 17.53
C ALA A 24 20.67 11.70 16.70
N LEU A 25 20.58 10.50 16.11
CA LEU A 25 21.62 9.94 15.25
C LEU A 25 21.54 10.48 13.81
N GLU A 26 20.33 10.76 13.33
CA GLU A 26 20.03 11.24 11.98
C GLU A 26 19.33 12.60 12.03
N PRO A 27 20.02 13.69 12.39
CA PRO A 27 19.40 15.00 12.68
C PRO A 27 18.76 15.66 11.45
N LEU A 28 19.12 15.21 10.23
CA LEU A 28 18.50 15.69 8.99
C LEU A 28 17.25 14.90 8.61
N ALA A 29 17.05 13.71 9.20
CA ALA A 29 15.91 12.87 8.88
C ALA A 29 14.58 13.57 9.22
N LYS A 30 13.57 13.29 8.42
CA LYS A 30 12.21 13.76 8.68
C LYS A 30 11.66 13.06 9.93
N THR A 31 10.82 13.76 10.66
CA THR A 31 10.26 13.23 11.92
C THR A 31 9.14 12.22 11.71
N ARG A 32 8.58 12.16 10.50
CA ARG A 32 7.42 11.34 10.15
C ARG A 32 7.35 11.05 8.66
N GLU A 33 6.94 9.82 8.35
CA GLU A 33 6.43 9.41 7.05
C GLU A 33 4.91 9.24 7.12
N ILE A 34 4.22 9.67 6.06
CA ILE A 34 2.78 9.45 5.91
C ILE A 34 2.56 8.74 4.58
N ASN A 35 1.78 7.68 4.60
CA ASN A 35 1.33 6.99 3.40
C ASN A 35 -0.19 7.09 3.29
N VAL A 36 -0.67 7.57 2.15
CA VAL A 36 -2.09 7.57 1.78
C VAL A 36 -2.27 6.60 0.63
N GLU A 37 -3.09 5.59 0.82
CA GLU A 37 -3.27 4.46 -0.10
C GLU A 37 -4.73 4.41 -0.59
N ALA A 38 -4.90 4.13 -1.88
CA ALA A 38 -6.17 3.78 -2.48
C ALA A 38 -6.01 2.48 -3.29
N THR A 39 -6.89 1.51 -3.02
CA THR A 39 -6.86 0.19 -3.66
C THR A 39 -8.19 -0.14 -4.32
N TYR A 40 -8.10 -0.94 -5.37
CA TYR A 40 -9.25 -1.52 -6.03
C TYR A 40 -8.96 -2.97 -6.37
N ARG A 41 -9.70 -3.88 -5.75
CA ARG A 41 -9.61 -5.32 -5.96
C ARG A 41 -10.77 -5.79 -6.83
N THR A 42 -10.45 -6.59 -7.84
CA THR A 42 -11.42 -7.23 -8.72
C THR A 42 -11.12 -8.72 -8.85
N PRO A 43 -12.03 -9.61 -8.42
CA PRO A 43 -11.99 -11.01 -8.79
C PRO A 43 -12.17 -11.14 -10.30
N VAL A 44 -11.19 -11.74 -10.98
CA VAL A 44 -11.24 -11.96 -12.43
C VAL A 44 -11.82 -13.34 -12.74
N THR A 45 -11.48 -14.33 -11.91
CA THR A 45 -12.04 -15.69 -11.93
C THR A 45 -12.15 -16.21 -10.50
N ASN A 46 -12.71 -17.41 -10.32
CA ASN A 46 -12.82 -18.06 -9.00
C ASN A 46 -11.46 -18.38 -8.34
N TRP A 47 -10.36 -18.31 -9.09
CA TRP A 47 -9.02 -18.62 -8.60
C TRP A 47 -8.03 -17.45 -8.77
N LEU A 48 -8.44 -16.36 -9.42
CA LEU A 48 -7.60 -15.20 -9.74
C LEU A 48 -8.29 -13.91 -9.34
N ALA A 49 -7.60 -13.07 -8.56
CA ALA A 49 -7.97 -11.67 -8.36
C ALA A 49 -6.79 -10.74 -8.65
N LEU A 50 -7.12 -9.53 -9.09
CA LEU A 50 -6.17 -8.44 -9.29
C LEU A 50 -6.53 -7.32 -8.33
N GLN A 51 -5.53 -6.72 -7.69
CA GLN A 51 -5.71 -5.52 -6.88
C GLN A 51 -4.74 -4.45 -7.33
N GLY A 52 -5.28 -3.38 -7.92
CA GLY A 52 -4.54 -2.16 -8.19
C GLY A 52 -4.36 -1.36 -6.90
N ASP A 53 -3.24 -0.66 -6.82
CA ASP A 53 -2.82 0.11 -5.66
C ASP A 53 -2.18 1.43 -6.09
N VAL A 54 -2.58 2.53 -5.47
CA VAL A 54 -1.98 3.85 -5.67
C VAL A 54 -1.65 4.44 -4.32
N GLN A 55 -0.39 4.81 -4.12
CA GLN A 55 0.11 5.34 -2.85
C GLN A 55 0.77 6.69 -3.04
N TYR A 56 0.42 7.65 -2.19
CA TYR A 56 1.14 8.91 -2.05
C TYR A 56 1.87 8.93 -0.71
N ILE A 57 3.21 8.97 -0.80
CA ILE A 57 4.10 8.83 0.35
C ILE A 57 4.80 10.17 0.58
N VAL A 58 4.56 10.77 1.74
CA VAL A 58 5.21 11.99 2.20
C VAL A 58 6.42 11.63 3.06
N ASN A 59 7.58 12.20 2.74
CA ASN A 59 8.87 11.90 3.38
C ASN A 59 9.25 10.39 3.37
N PRO A 60 9.40 9.75 2.19
CA PRO A 60 9.70 8.33 2.11
C PRO A 60 11.00 7.96 2.83
N GLY A 61 10.96 6.90 3.63
CA GLY A 61 12.07 6.40 4.45
C GLY A 61 12.56 7.39 5.51
N LEU A 62 11.79 8.44 5.82
CA LEU A 62 12.25 9.60 6.59
C LEU A 62 13.44 10.35 5.96
N ALA A 63 13.77 10.07 4.70
CA ALA A 63 14.95 10.61 4.04
C ALA A 63 14.80 12.11 3.76
N ALA A 64 15.85 12.88 4.02
CA ALA A 64 15.84 14.34 3.90
C ALA A 64 16.00 14.82 2.46
N ASP A 65 16.65 13.99 1.64
CA ASP A 65 17.08 14.22 0.26
C ASP A 65 16.13 13.61 -0.77
N VAL A 66 15.12 12.86 -0.31
CA VAL A 66 14.09 12.26 -1.17
C VAL A 66 12.80 13.09 -1.07
N GLY A 67 12.26 13.48 -2.23
CA GLY A 67 10.96 14.14 -2.31
C GLY A 67 9.80 13.17 -2.04
N ASN A 68 8.59 13.71 -1.95
CA ASN A 68 7.39 12.88 -1.87
C ASN A 68 7.27 11.98 -3.10
N ALA A 69 6.71 10.79 -2.92
CA ALA A 69 6.58 9.79 -3.97
C ALA A 69 5.12 9.49 -4.29
N LEU A 70 4.84 9.24 -5.57
CA LEU A 70 3.61 8.63 -6.05
C LEU A 70 3.96 7.25 -6.60
N LEU A 71 3.33 6.20 -6.07
CA LEU A 71 3.61 4.82 -6.40
C LEU A 71 2.36 4.14 -6.96
N PHE A 72 2.58 3.31 -7.98
CA PHE A 72 1.55 2.48 -8.60
C PHE A 72 1.93 1.01 -8.43
N GLY A 73 1.04 0.25 -7.79
CA GLY A 73 1.20 -1.15 -7.49
C GLY A 73 0.15 -2.02 -8.17
N LEU A 74 0.50 -3.28 -8.39
CA LEU A 74 -0.43 -4.34 -8.79
C LEU A 74 -0.13 -5.58 -7.96
N ARG A 75 -1.13 -6.04 -7.20
CA ARG A 75 -1.11 -7.32 -6.51
C ARG A 75 -1.91 -8.34 -7.31
N VAL A 76 -1.33 -9.52 -7.49
CA VAL A 76 -1.97 -10.67 -8.13
C VAL A 76 -2.20 -11.73 -7.06
N GLU A 77 -3.46 -12.15 -6.90
CA GLU A 77 -3.86 -13.18 -5.96
C GLU A 77 -4.25 -14.43 -6.74
N VAL A 78 -3.58 -15.55 -6.47
CA VAL A 78 -3.85 -16.85 -7.09
C VAL A 78 -4.19 -17.84 -5.99
N SER A 79 -5.32 -18.52 -6.13
CA SER A 79 -5.78 -19.54 -5.19
C SER A 79 -5.92 -20.88 -5.89
N HIS A 80 -5.53 -21.95 -5.20
CA HIS A 80 -5.73 -23.32 -5.66
C HIS A 80 -6.33 -24.14 -4.53
N GLY A 81 -7.44 -24.83 -4.79
CA GLY A 81 -8.06 -25.75 -3.85
C GLY A 81 -7.56 -27.17 -4.09
N TRP A 82 -6.90 -27.77 -3.10
CA TRP A 82 -6.78 -29.23 -3.06
C TRP A 82 -8.06 -29.84 -2.50
N ALA A 83 -8.85 -30.45 -3.37
CA ALA A 83 -9.95 -31.31 -2.97
C ALA A 83 -9.40 -32.70 -2.67
N TRP A 84 -9.29 -33.07 -1.41
CA TRP A 84 -9.13 -34.48 -1.01
C TRP A 84 -10.46 -35.18 -1.30
N ARG A 85 -10.42 -36.22 -2.14
CA ARG A 85 -11.46 -37.24 -2.27
C ARG A 85 -10.83 -38.58 -1.95
#